data_AF-A0A8S4QS25-F1
#
_entry.id   AF-A0A8S4QS25-F1
#
_cell.length_a   1.000
_cell.length_b   1.000
_cell.length_c   1.000
_cell.angle_alpha   90.00
_cell.angle_beta   90.00
_cell.angle_gamma   90.00
#
_symmetry.space_group_name_H-M   'P 1'
#
loop_
_entity.id
_entity.type
_entity.pdbx_description
1 polymer ?
#
loop_
_entity_poly.entity_id
_entity_poly.type
_entity_poly.pdbx_seq_one_letter_code
_entity_poly.pdbx_strand_id
1 'polypeptide(L)'
;MSEDISHQIHVSSRNLDIEMNEEIHNRALLLIEDMCYLMCGNLLIRLGMPAPYREMLTFNRELERERECDHQELDLVVQTNVPLLNYQQKEVYDTLMKAIDDEWWFI
;
A
#
# COMPACT_ATOMS: atom_id res chain seq x y z
N MET A 1 -20.29 8.07 8.33
CA MET A 1 -19.56 6.78 8.34
C MET A 1 -19.00 6.43 6.98
N SER A 2 -19.83 6.10 5.97
CA SER A 2 -19.33 5.81 4.62
C SER A 2 -18.70 7.03 3.93
N GLU A 3 -19.27 8.23 4.16
CA GLU A 3 -18.70 9.50 3.67
C GLU A 3 -17.40 9.89 4.37
N ASP A 4 -17.28 9.65 5.68
CA ASP A 4 -16.06 9.96 6.44
C ASP A 4 -14.86 9.11 5.99
N ILE A 5 -15.11 7.83 5.69
CA ILE A 5 -14.10 6.91 5.15
C ILE A 5 -13.68 7.34 3.74
N SER A 6 -14.65 7.71 2.90
CA SER A 6 -14.39 8.23 1.55
C SER A 6 -13.52 9.49 1.61
N HIS A 7 -13.83 10.42 2.52
CA HIS A 7 -13.04 11.64 2.70
C HIS A 7 -11.62 11.34 3.21
N GLN A 8 -11.46 10.37 4.12
CA GLN A 8 -10.14 9.99 4.62
C GLN A 8 -9.25 9.38 3.52
N ILE A 9 -9.83 8.51 2.69
CA ILE A 9 -9.14 7.89 1.56
C ILE A 9 -8.79 8.95 0.51
N HIS A 10 -9.71 9.86 0.21
CA HIS A 10 -9.51 10.94 -0.76
C HIS A 10 -8.43 11.95 -0.34
N VAL A 11 -8.21 12.15 0.97
CA VAL A 11 -7.12 12.99 1.48
C VAL A 11 -5.77 12.26 1.41
N SER A 12 -5.75 10.94 1.52
CA SER A 12 -4.53 10.12 1.40
C SER A 12 -4.10 9.86 -0.05
N SER A 13 -5.03 9.74 -1.01
CA SER A 13 -4.71 9.45 -2.40
C SER A 13 -4.84 10.71 -3.28
N ARG A 14 -3.72 11.34 -3.66
CA ARG A 14 -3.68 12.28 -4.79
C ARG A 14 -3.87 11.45 -6.08
N ASN A 15 -5.06 11.55 -6.68
CA ASN A 15 -5.56 10.77 -7.83
C ASN A 15 -5.97 9.34 -7.42
N LEU A 16 -7.05 8.72 -7.88
CA LEU A 16 -7.89 8.89 -9.06
C LEU A 16 -9.29 8.43 -8.66
N ASP A 17 -10.32 9.10 -9.18
CA ASP A 17 -11.67 8.59 -9.45
C ASP A 17 -12.03 7.29 -8.70
N ILE A 18 -12.27 7.40 -7.39
CA ILE A 18 -12.56 6.24 -6.56
C ILE A 18 -14.00 5.83 -6.86
N GLU A 19 -14.13 5.03 -7.91
CA GLU A 19 -15.34 4.32 -8.25
C GLU A 19 -15.78 3.56 -7.00
N MET A 20 -17.04 3.75 -6.62
CA MET A 20 -17.67 3.19 -5.42
C MET A 20 -17.85 1.66 -5.59
N ASN A 21 -16.76 0.92 -5.77
CA ASN A 21 -16.73 -0.36 -6.47
C ASN A 21 -16.20 -1.50 -5.58
N GLU A 22 -17.01 -1.98 -4.63
CA GLU A 22 -16.69 -3.15 -3.78
C GLU A 22 -15.67 -2.96 -2.65
N GLU A 23 -14.54 -2.25 -2.84
CA GLU A 23 -13.54 -2.08 -1.76
C GLU A 23 -14.07 -1.27 -0.57
N ILE A 24 -14.69 -0.11 -0.84
CA ILE A 24 -15.29 0.75 0.20
C ILE A 24 -16.40 -0.02 0.93
N HIS A 25 -17.19 -0.77 0.17
CA HIS A 25 -18.26 -1.60 0.72
C HIS A 25 -17.71 -2.66 1.67
N ASN A 26 -16.64 -3.34 1.26
CA ASN A 26 -16.00 -4.38 2.05
C ASN A 26 -15.29 -3.82 3.29
N ARG A 27 -14.67 -2.63 3.19
CA ARG A 27 -14.14 -1.89 4.35
C ARG A 27 -15.25 -1.51 5.34
N ALA A 28 -16.39 -1.03 4.84
CA ALA A 28 -17.53 -0.69 5.67
C ALA A 28 -18.09 -1.93 6.40
N LEU A 29 -18.20 -3.08 5.71
CA LEU A 29 -18.62 -4.34 6.31
C LEU A 29 -17.68 -4.79 7.42
N LEU A 30 -16.36 -4.63 7.26
CA LEU A 30 -15.39 -4.98 8.31
C LEU A 30 -15.59 -4.12 9.57
N LEU A 31 -15.76 -2.80 9.40
CA LEU A 31 -15.99 -1.89 10.53
C LEU A 31 -17.30 -2.21 11.27
N ILE A 32 -18.36 -2.55 10.52
CA ILE A 32 -19.62 -2.98 11.12
C ILE A 32 -19.43 -4.31 11.87
N GLU A 33 -18.66 -5.24 11.31
CA GLU A 33 -18.36 -6.52 11.98
C GLU A 33 -17.61 -6.32 13.30
N ASP A 34 -16.60 -5.46 13.33
CA ASP A 34 -15.86 -5.14 14.55
C ASP A 34 -16.76 -4.52 15.62
N MET A 35 -17.67 -3.61 15.23
CA MET A 35 -18.66 -3.04 16.14
C MET A 35 -19.65 -4.10 16.66
N CYS A 36 -20.17 -4.96 15.78
CA CYS A 36 -21.05 -6.06 16.17
C CYS A 36 -20.37 -7.07 17.09
N TYR A 37 -19.08 -7.34 16.86
CA TYR A 37 -18.28 -8.19 17.72
C TYR A 37 -18.08 -7.56 19.10
N LEU A 38 -17.78 -6.26 19.16
CA LEU A 38 -17.65 -5.52 20.42
C LEU A 38 -18.97 -5.44 21.21
N MET A 39 -20.09 -5.23 20.53
CA MET A 39 -21.39 -5.04 21.19
C MET A 39 -22.09 -6.35 21.56
N CYS A 40 -22.05 -7.33 20.66
CA CYS A 40 -22.86 -8.55 20.75
C CYS A 40 -22.01 -9.83 20.79
N GLY A 41 -20.69 -9.74 20.72
CA GLY A 41 -19.79 -10.91 20.68
C GLY A 41 -19.97 -11.81 19.46
N ASN A 42 -20.67 -11.32 18.43
CA ASN A 42 -21.08 -12.12 17.28
C ASN A 42 -20.56 -11.50 15.98
N LEU A 43 -20.06 -12.35 15.09
CA LEU A 43 -19.68 -12.00 13.72
C LEU A 43 -20.92 -11.70 12.89
N LEU A 44 -20.77 -10.94 11.80
CA LEU A 44 -21.89 -10.53 10.94
C LEU A 44 -22.66 -11.73 10.37
N ILE A 45 -21.95 -12.81 10.09
CA ILE A 45 -22.54 -14.06 9.58
C ILE A 45 -23.57 -14.67 10.55
N ARG A 46 -23.40 -14.47 11.87
CA ARG A 46 -24.37 -14.93 12.89
C ARG A 46 -25.57 -14.00 13.04
N LEU A 47 -25.46 -12.77 12.54
CA LEU A 47 -26.52 -11.77 12.52
C LEU A 47 -27.30 -11.78 11.19
N GLY A 48 -27.01 -12.73 10.29
CA GLY A 48 -27.66 -12.84 8.98
C GLY A 48 -27.14 -11.86 7.93
N MET A 49 -25.98 -11.25 8.17
CA MET A 49 -25.34 -10.29 7.27
C MET A 49 -24.15 -10.95 6.52
N PRO A 50 -23.81 -10.48 5.30
CA PRO A 50 -22.66 -10.98 4.57
C PRO A 50 -21.36 -10.70 5.33
N ALA A 51 -20.49 -11.70 5.39
CA ALA A 51 -19.17 -11.57 6.03
C ALA A 51 -18.24 -10.69 5.17
N PRO A 52 -17.38 -9.86 5.80
CA PRO A 52 -16.40 -9.08 5.06
C PRO A 52 -15.36 -10.00 4.41
N TYR A 53 -14.98 -9.66 3.17
CA TYR A 53 -13.97 -10.37 2.40
C TYR A 53 -12.57 -9.89 2.79
N ARG A 54 -12.02 -10.48 3.85
CA ARG A 54 -10.76 -10.04 4.46
C ARG A 54 -9.55 -10.16 3.53
N GLU A 55 -9.57 -11.10 2.59
CA GLU A 55 -8.45 -11.36 1.67
C GLU A 55 -8.22 -10.22 0.66
N MET A 56 -9.29 -9.58 0.17
CA MET A 56 -9.18 -8.41 -0.72
C MET A 56 -8.53 -7.22 -0.03
N LEU A 57 -8.79 -7.02 1.26
CA LEU A 57 -8.18 -5.91 2.01
C LEU A 57 -6.67 -6.13 2.23
N THR A 58 -6.25 -7.37 2.44
CA THR A 58 -4.82 -7.72 2.52
C THR A 58 -4.12 -7.59 1.18
N PHE A 59 -4.76 -8.01 0.09
CA PHE A 59 -4.21 -7.90 -1.26
C PHE A 59 -4.04 -6.43 -1.68
N ASN A 60 -5.08 -5.61 -1.51
CA ASN A 60 -4.99 -4.18 -1.82
C ASN A 60 -3.97 -3.48 -0.94
N ARG A 61 -3.87 -3.81 0.35
CA ARG A 61 -2.83 -3.25 1.23
C ARG A 61 -1.42 -3.66 0.80
N GLU A 62 -1.23 -4.86 0.29
CA GLU A 62 0.07 -5.30 -0.22
C GLU A 62 0.41 -4.59 -1.52
N LEU A 63 -0.57 -4.45 -2.41
CA LEU A 63 -0.43 -3.73 -3.67
C LEU A 63 -0.16 -2.23 -3.46
N GLU A 64 -0.85 -1.60 -2.50
CA GLU A 64 -0.55 -0.24 -2.08
C GLU A 64 0.85 -0.14 -1.44
N ARG A 65 1.27 -1.12 -0.62
CA ARG A 65 2.64 -1.15 -0.08
C ARG A 65 3.71 -1.38 -1.14
N GLU A 66 3.42 -2.10 -2.21
CA GLU A 66 4.31 -2.30 -3.35
C GLU A 66 4.40 -1.03 -4.21
N ARG A 67 3.28 -0.31 -4.38
CA ARG A 67 3.23 0.99 -5.06
C ARG A 67 3.89 2.11 -4.26
N GLU A 68 3.75 2.06 -2.95
CA GLU A 68 4.41 2.92 -1.97
C GLU A 68 5.80 2.37 -1.59
N CYS A 69 6.25 1.24 -2.15
CA CYS A 69 7.63 0.78 -2.00
C CYS A 69 8.49 1.75 -2.80
N ASP A 70 9.05 2.66 -2.03
CA ASP A 70 9.11 4.05 -2.39
C ASP A 70 10.35 4.30 -3.25
N HIS A 71 10.14 4.54 -4.54
CA HIS A 71 11.21 5.08 -5.38
C HIS A 71 11.75 6.38 -4.79
N GLN A 72 10.95 7.16 -4.04
CA GLN A 72 11.39 8.41 -3.43
C GLN A 72 12.21 8.18 -2.16
N GLU A 73 11.85 7.23 -1.29
CA GLU A 73 12.67 6.89 -0.11
C GLU A 73 14.00 6.27 -0.55
N LEU A 74 13.96 5.37 -1.54
CA LEU A 74 15.17 4.77 -2.10
C LEU A 74 16.05 5.83 -2.78
N ASP A 75 15.48 6.74 -3.57
CA ASP A 75 16.21 7.84 -4.20
C ASP A 75 16.80 8.79 -3.15
N LEU A 76 16.07 9.08 -2.07
CA LEU A 76 16.55 9.90 -0.96
C LEU A 76 17.74 9.23 -0.24
N VAL A 77 17.67 7.92 -0.02
CA VAL A 77 18.76 7.12 0.56
C VAL A 77 19.98 7.15 -0.35
N VAL A 78 19.80 6.98 -1.66
CA VAL A 78 20.88 7.05 -2.66
C VAL A 78 21.50 8.45 -2.68
N GLN A 79 20.69 9.51 -2.81
CA GLN A 79 21.17 10.90 -2.83
C GLN A 79 21.95 11.29 -1.56
N THR A 80 21.54 10.77 -0.40
CA THR A 80 22.19 11.08 0.89
C THR A 80 23.48 10.30 1.09
N ASN A 81 23.53 9.03 0.66
CA ASN A 81 24.66 8.16 0.94
C ASN A 81 25.74 8.18 -0.15
N VAL A 82 25.41 8.41 -1.42
CA VAL A 82 26.39 8.49 -2.52
C VAL A 82 27.50 9.52 -2.28
N PRO A 83 27.22 10.74 -1.75
CA PRO A 83 28.26 11.71 -1.42
C PRO A 83 29.16 11.31 -0.24
N LEU A 84 28.70 10.40 0.61
CA LEU A 84 29.42 9.91 1.80
C LEU A 84 30.30 8.69 1.50
N LEU A 85 30.21 8.13 0.29
CA LEU A 85 30.98 6.95 -0.11
C LEU A 85 32.47 7.28 -0.22
N ASN A 86 33.31 6.35 0.26
CA ASN A 86 34.73 6.40 -0.02
C ASN A 86 35.03 5.99 -1.48
N TYR A 87 36.25 6.26 -1.95
CA TYR A 87 36.64 6.01 -3.34
C TYR A 87 36.38 4.57 -3.81
N GLN A 88 36.68 3.57 -2.97
CA GLN A 88 36.49 2.16 -3.28
C GLN A 88 35.01 1.76 -3.33
N GLN A 89 34.21 2.28 -2.40
CA GLN A 89 32.77 2.04 -2.39
C GLN A 89 32.06 2.69 -3.58
N LYS A 90 32.52 3.88 -3.98
CA LYS A 90 32.01 4.57 -5.15
C LYS A 90 32.29 3.81 -6.44
N GLU A 91 33.49 3.25 -6.59
CA GLU A 91 33.86 2.44 -7.76
C GLU A 91 32.97 1.19 -7.89
N VAL A 92 32.69 0.52 -6.76
CA VAL A 92 31.77 -0.64 -6.73
C VAL A 92 30.34 -0.21 -7.04
N TYR A 93 29.87 0.89 -6.47
CA TYR A 93 28.55 1.45 -6.74
C TYR A 93 28.38 1.79 -8.23
N ASP A 94 29.34 2.48 -8.85
CA ASP A 94 29.29 2.86 -10.26
C ASP A 94 29.32 1.63 -11.19
N THR A 95 30.03 0.57 -10.79
CA THR A 95 30.08 -0.70 -11.54
C THR A 95 28.74 -1.44 -11.47
N LEU A 96 28.13 -1.48 -10.29
CA LEU A 96 26.81 -2.10 -10.11
C LEU A 96 25.73 -1.33 -10.86
N MET A 97 25.75 0.01 -10.82
CA MET A 97 24.78 0.84 -11.53
C MET A 97 24.85 0.62 -13.04
N LYS A 98 26.06 0.53 -13.62
CA LYS A 98 26.24 0.18 -15.03
C LYS A 98 25.72 -1.21 -15.36
N ALA A 99 26.01 -2.21 -14.53
CA ALA A 99 25.52 -3.57 -14.77
C ALA A 99 23.99 -3.65 -14.76
N ILE A 100 23.35 -2.89 -13.85
CA ILE A 100 21.89 -2.77 -13.80
C ILE A 100 21.39 -2.10 -15.08
N ASP A 101 21.90 -0.92 -15.45
CA ASP A 101 21.49 -0.18 -16.66
C ASP A 101 21.69 -1.01 -17.95
N ASP A 102 22.74 -1.83 -18.01
CA ASP A 102 23.03 -2.72 -19.14
C ASP A 102 22.09 -3.95 -19.17
N GLU A 103 21.64 -4.46 -18.01
CA GLU A 103 20.63 -5.54 -17.92
C GLU A 103 19.22 -5.07 -18.32
N TRP A 104 18.84 -3.83 -17.97
CA TRP A 104 17.56 -3.23 -18.39
C TRP A 104 17.45 -3.01 -19.91
N TRP A 105 18.56 -3.01 -20.65
CA TRP A 105 18.56 -2.92 -22.11
C TRP A 105 18.19 -4.23 -22.83
N PHE A 106 18.14 -5.36 -22.11
CA PHE A 106 17.86 -6.68 -22.68
C PHE A 106 16.43 -7.21 -22.42
N ILE A 107 15.58 -6.44 -21.72
CA ILE A 107 14.16 -6.74 -21.48
C ILE A 107 13.29 -5.77 -22.30
#